data_AF-A0A2E6LPM7-F1
#
_entry.id   AF-A0A2E6LPM7-F1
#
_cell.length_a   1.000
_cell.length_b   1.000
_cell.length_c   1.000
_cell.angle_alpha   90.00
_cell.angle_beta   90.00
_cell.angle_gamma   90.00
#
_symmetry.space_group_name_H-M   'P 1'
#
loop_
_entity.id
_entity.type
_entity.pdbx_description
1 polymer ?
#
loop_
_entity_poly.entity_id
_entity_poly.type
_entity_poly.pdbx_seq_one_letter_code
_entity_poly.pdbx_strand_id
1 'polypeptide(L)'
;MTSTSCAHLRPGTWPLHWDLVLDDQLGPTDGLASCRSCGTVYLLEMLDWRGAERLMRMAVLERALATRLLRDLDRGSCDAGRAAAELAHVRSLAVAVPQLLLVDTAIPAIVAAVPTPADRPLPTESWRDLDCDGGWIDYARSYVEMTKA
;
A
#
# COMPACT_ATOMS: atom_id res chain seq x y z
N MET A 1 12.86 9.34 -12.83
CA MET A 1 12.45 7.93 -12.97
C MET A 1 10.94 7.90 -12.86
N THR A 2 10.24 7.52 -13.91
CA THR A 2 8.79 7.27 -13.87
C THR A 2 8.57 5.98 -13.07
N SER A 3 8.16 6.12 -11.81
CA SER A 3 7.87 4.99 -10.92
C SER A 3 6.53 4.36 -11.29
N THR A 4 6.58 3.40 -12.20
CA THR A 4 5.41 2.57 -12.53
C THR A 4 5.32 1.37 -11.58
N SER A 5 4.10 0.98 -11.23
CA SER A 5 3.83 -0.33 -10.62
C SER A 5 4.35 -1.47 -11.51
N CYS A 6 4.63 -2.63 -10.91
CA CYS A 6 5.11 -3.77 -11.70
C CYS A 6 3.92 -4.40 -12.45
N ALA A 7 4.22 -5.03 -13.60
CA ALA A 7 3.20 -5.64 -14.45
C ALA A 7 2.47 -6.83 -13.81
N HIS A 8 2.86 -7.29 -12.62
CA HIS A 8 2.22 -8.41 -11.93
C HIS A 8 1.03 -7.99 -11.06
N LEU A 9 0.91 -6.70 -10.72
CA LEU A 9 -0.22 -6.18 -9.94
C LEU A 9 -1.47 -6.06 -10.84
N ARG A 10 -2.14 -7.19 -11.07
CA ARG A 10 -3.31 -7.29 -11.95
C ARG A 10 -4.54 -7.77 -11.18
N PRO A 11 -5.75 -7.31 -11.55
CA PRO A 11 -6.98 -7.85 -11.00
C PRO A 11 -7.04 -9.39 -11.07
N GLY A 12 -7.55 -10.03 -10.01
CA GLY A 12 -7.65 -11.48 -9.86
C GLY A 12 -6.35 -12.19 -9.46
N THR A 13 -5.25 -11.47 -9.28
CA THR A 13 -3.95 -12.05 -8.85
C THR A 13 -3.60 -11.65 -7.42
N TRP A 14 -2.69 -12.40 -6.79
CA TRP A 14 -2.13 -12.06 -5.48
C TRP A 14 -0.61 -12.23 -5.44
N PRO A 15 0.13 -11.37 -6.15
CA PRO A 15 1.59 -11.46 -6.18
C PRO A 15 2.22 -10.86 -4.92
N LEU A 16 1.45 -10.29 -3.99
CA LEU A 16 1.99 -9.57 -2.83
C LEU A 16 2.43 -10.54 -1.73
N HIS A 17 3.58 -10.24 -1.15
CA HIS A 17 4.06 -10.79 0.11
C HIS A 17 4.26 -9.63 1.08
N TRP A 18 3.60 -9.66 2.24
CA TRP A 18 3.86 -8.70 3.30
C TRP A 18 5.19 -9.02 3.98
N ASP A 19 6.19 -8.17 3.75
CA ASP A 19 7.52 -8.29 4.36
C ASP A 19 7.52 -7.70 5.78
N LEU A 20 6.68 -6.69 6.00
CA LEU A 20 6.44 -6.06 7.30
C LEU A 20 5.00 -5.54 7.34
N VAL A 21 4.27 -5.89 8.40
CA VAL A 21 2.97 -5.28 8.71
C VAL A 21 3.21 -4.30 9.85
N LEU A 22 3.01 -3.01 9.59
CA LEU A 22 3.15 -1.94 10.58
C LEU A 22 1.93 -1.86 11.49
N ASP A 23 0.79 -2.27 10.95
CA ASP A 23 -0.48 -2.23 11.63
C ASP A 23 -1.39 -3.32 11.04
N ASP A 24 -1.92 -4.18 11.91
CA ASP A 24 -2.71 -5.36 11.55
C ASP A 24 -4.14 -5.32 12.10
N GLN A 25 -4.57 -4.17 12.64
CA GLN A 25 -5.90 -4.04 13.22
C GLN A 25 -6.95 -4.20 12.11
N LEU A 26 -7.61 -5.37 12.07
CA LEU A 26 -8.54 -5.83 11.01
C LEU A 26 -7.87 -6.32 9.72
N GLY A 27 -6.63 -6.80 9.78
CA GLY A 27 -5.83 -7.19 8.61
C GLY A 27 -4.76 -6.16 8.29
N PRO A 28 -3.88 -6.41 7.30
CA PRO A 28 -2.76 -5.51 7.02
C PRO A 28 -3.29 -4.18 6.47
N THR A 29 -3.08 -3.10 7.22
CA THR A 29 -3.50 -1.74 6.87
C THR A 29 -2.33 -0.94 6.30
N ASP A 30 -1.20 -0.94 6.99
CA ASP A 30 0.03 -0.30 6.53
C ASP A 30 1.21 -1.27 6.57
N GLY A 31 2.12 -1.19 5.59
CA GLY A 31 3.30 -2.05 5.62
C GLY A 31 4.19 -2.00 4.38
N LEU A 32 5.23 -2.83 4.44
CA LEU A 32 6.05 -3.16 3.28
C LEU A 32 5.56 -4.45 2.66
N ALA A 33 5.39 -4.42 1.34
CA ALA A 33 5.07 -5.60 0.58
C ALA A 33 5.96 -5.73 -0.65
N SER A 34 6.38 -6.95 -0.96
CA SER A 34 7.14 -7.27 -2.16
C SER A 34 6.30 -8.07 -3.15
N CYS A 35 6.51 -7.83 -4.44
CA CYS A 35 5.98 -8.69 -5.48
C CYS A 35 6.76 -10.01 -5.52
N ARG A 36 6.12 -11.16 -5.31
CA ARG A 36 6.75 -12.49 -5.35
C ARG A 36 7.43 -12.81 -6.69
N SER A 37 6.97 -12.21 -7.78
CA SER A 37 7.46 -12.52 -9.13
C SER A 37 8.71 -11.72 -9.53
N CYS A 38 8.78 -10.42 -9.21
CA CYS A 38 9.93 -9.56 -9.57
C CYS A 38 10.65 -8.93 -8.38
N GLY A 39 10.08 -9.07 -7.18
CA GLY A 39 10.55 -8.51 -5.91
C GLY A 39 10.63 -6.99 -5.86
N THR A 40 9.87 -6.29 -6.73
CA THR A 40 9.63 -4.86 -6.51
C THR A 40 9.00 -4.68 -5.14
N VAL A 41 9.54 -3.74 -4.36
CA VAL A 41 9.08 -3.44 -3.00
C VAL A 41 8.19 -2.22 -3.02
N TYR A 42 7.08 -2.32 -2.30
CA TYR A 42 6.08 -1.29 -2.14
C TYR A 42 5.95 -0.93 -0.67
N LEU A 43 5.83 0.36 -0.41
CA LEU A 43 5.16 0.85 0.78
C LEU A 43 3.67 0.93 0.44
N LEU A 44 2.85 0.23 1.22
CA LEU A 44 1.40 0.23 1.12
C LEU A 44 0.83 0.92 2.35
N GLU A 45 -0.06 1.89 2.12
CA GLU A 45 -0.75 2.63 3.17
C GLU A 45 -2.25 2.62 2.88
N MET A 46 -3.06 2.22 3.86
CA MET A 46 -4.51 2.17 3.68
C MET A 46 -5.09 3.58 3.60
N LEU A 47 -5.96 3.80 2.62
CA LEU A 47 -6.75 5.03 2.49
C LEU A 47 -8.20 4.84 2.93
N ASP A 48 -8.73 3.63 2.78
CA ASP A 48 -10.13 3.34 3.04
C ASP A 48 -10.36 1.82 3.13
N TRP A 49 -11.47 1.42 3.76
CA TRP A 49 -11.85 0.02 3.87
C TRP A 49 -13.36 -0.20 3.85
N ARG A 50 -13.77 -1.40 3.40
CA ARG A 50 -15.16 -1.85 3.45
C ARG A 50 -15.18 -3.37 3.59
N GLY A 51 -15.62 -3.87 4.74
CA GLY A 51 -15.56 -5.31 5.03
C GLY A 51 -14.12 -5.83 4.95
N ALA A 52 -13.85 -6.76 4.03
CA ALA A 52 -12.52 -7.32 3.79
C ALA A 52 -11.67 -6.54 2.77
N GLU A 53 -12.26 -5.54 2.12
CA GLU A 53 -11.56 -4.77 1.10
C GLU A 53 -10.75 -3.62 1.71
N ARG A 54 -9.55 -3.41 1.17
CA ARG A 54 -8.64 -2.34 1.56
C ARG A 54 -8.23 -1.59 0.30
N LEU A 55 -8.43 -0.29 0.28
CA LEU A 55 -7.87 0.55 -0.77
C LEU A 55 -6.52 1.09 -0.30
N MET A 56 -5.48 0.78 -1.06
CA MET A 56 -4.10 1.10 -0.71
C MET A 56 -3.55 2.20 -1.61
N ARG A 57 -2.95 3.22 -0.99
CA ARG A 57 -1.95 4.07 -1.63
C ARG A 57 -0.66 3.28 -1.78
N MET A 58 0.03 3.50 -2.89
CA MET A 58 1.27 2.82 -3.21
C MET A 58 2.43 3.79 -3.38
N ALA A 59 3.58 3.43 -2.85
CA ALA A 59 4.87 4.00 -3.23
C ALA A 59 5.88 2.88 -3.50
N VAL A 60 6.76 3.06 -4.48
CA VAL A 60 7.88 2.14 -4.74
C VAL A 60 9.03 2.52 -3.83
N LEU A 61 9.65 1.50 -3.24
CA LEU A 61 10.83 1.64 -2.41
C LEU A 61 12.03 0.89 -3.01
N GLU A 62 13.21 1.49 -2.90
CA GLU A 62 14.45 0.79 -3.27
C GLU A 62 14.64 -0.44 -2.37
N ARG A 63 14.92 -1.60 -2.98
CA ARG A 63 15.08 -2.86 -2.25
C ARG A 63 16.16 -2.78 -1.16
N ALA A 64 17.24 -2.04 -1.40
CA ALA A 64 18.31 -1.87 -0.42
C ALA A 64 17.82 -1.14 0.84
N LEU A 65 17.00 -0.09 0.68
CA LEU A 65 16.37 0.63 1.79
C LEU A 65 15.42 -0.27 2.58
N ALA A 66 14.55 -1.02 1.88
CA ALA A 66 13.64 -1.97 2.51
C ALA A 66 14.39 -3.04 3.32
N THR A 67 15.43 -3.63 2.73
CA THR A 67 16.25 -4.67 3.38
C THR A 67 16.94 -4.13 4.63
N ARG A 68 17.43 -2.89 4.57
CA ARG A 68 18.04 -2.22 5.73
C ARG A 68 17.02 -2.00 6.83
N LEU A 69 15.84 -1.46 6.51
CA LEU A 69 14.78 -1.23 7.48
C LEU A 69 14.38 -2.53 8.19
N LEU A 70 14.10 -3.60 7.43
CA LEU A 70 13.74 -4.91 8.00
C LEU A 70 14.82 -5.43 8.94
N ARG A 71 16.11 -5.32 8.55
CA ARG A 71 17.24 -5.71 9.39
C ARG A 71 17.33 -4.87 10.66
N ASP A 72 17.14 -3.56 10.56
CA ASP A 72 17.28 -2.65 11.69
C ASP A 72 16.13 -2.84 12.71
N LEU A 73 14.93 -3.19 12.24
CA LEU A 73 13.80 -3.57 13.09
C LEU A 73 14.00 -4.95 13.76
N ASP A 74 14.44 -5.96 13.01
CA ASP A 74 14.69 -7.33 13.52
C ASP A 74 15.74 -7.38 14.63
N ARG A 75 16.75 -6.49 14.57
CA ARG A 75 17.81 -6.40 15.60
C ARG A 75 17.32 -5.88 16.95
N GLY A 76 16.02 -5.62 17.11
CA GLY A 76 15.42 -5.38 18.42
C GLY A 76 15.90 -4.10 19.07
N SER A 77 15.78 -2.97 18.34
CA SER A 77 15.89 -1.67 18.99
C SER A 77 14.74 -1.54 19.99
N CYS A 78 15.02 -1.73 21.30
CA CYS A 78 14.07 -1.44 22.38
C CYS A 78 13.67 0.06 22.46
N ASP A 79 14.19 0.89 21.56
CA ASP A 79 13.79 2.27 21.37
C ASP A 79 12.71 2.37 20.29
N ALA A 80 11.46 2.55 20.73
CA ALA A 80 10.30 2.78 19.87
C ALA A 80 10.42 4.09 19.05
N GLY A 81 11.14 5.09 19.56
CA GLY A 81 11.40 6.34 18.85
C GLY A 81 12.29 6.14 17.64
N ARG A 82 13.28 5.25 17.73
CA ARG A 82 14.13 4.89 16.60
C ARG A 82 13.34 4.17 15.50
N ALA A 83 12.46 3.23 15.85
CA ALA A 83 11.63 2.53 14.86
C ALA A 83 10.72 3.51 14.08
N ALA A 84 10.10 4.46 14.77
CA ALA A 84 9.29 5.51 14.14
C ALA A 84 10.13 6.43 13.22
N ALA A 85 11.34 6.80 13.65
CA ALA A 85 12.24 7.63 12.85
C ALA A 85 12.73 6.93 11.56
N GLU A 86 13.07 5.64 11.64
CA GLU A 86 13.47 4.83 10.48
C GLU A 86 12.31 4.69 9.47
N LEU A 87 11.09 4.47 9.97
CA LEU A 87 9.89 4.43 9.12
C LEU A 87 9.61 5.77 8.44
N ALA A 88 9.73 6.89 9.18
CA ALA A 88 9.58 8.22 8.61
C ALA A 88 10.64 8.51 7.54
N HIS A 89 11.88 8.10 7.78
CA HIS A 89 12.96 8.22 6.80
C HIS A 89 12.66 7.43 5.53
N VAL A 90 12.24 6.17 5.66
CA VAL A 90 11.86 5.32 4.52
C VAL A 90 10.68 5.91 3.74
N ARG A 91 9.64 6.40 4.43
CA ARG A 91 8.49 7.09 3.82
C ARG A 91 8.95 8.30 2.99
N SER A 92 9.91 9.07 3.49
CA SER A 92 10.44 10.25 2.79
C SER A 92 11.19 9.94 1.49
N LEU A 93 11.72 8.72 1.37
CA LEU A 93 12.47 8.24 0.20
C LEU A 93 11.63 7.41 -0.76
N ALA A 94 10.40 7.04 -0.37
CA ALA A 94 9.50 6.27 -1.20
C ALA A 94 8.97 7.14 -2.35
N VAL A 95 8.89 6.57 -3.55
CA VAL A 95 8.40 7.30 -4.73
C VAL A 95 6.96 6.90 -4.98
N ALA A 96 6.05 7.87 -4.86
CA ALA A 96 4.62 7.64 -5.07
C ALA A 96 4.36 6.99 -6.45
N VAL A 97 3.45 6.01 -6.46
CA VAL A 97 2.92 5.44 -7.70
C VAL A 97 1.59 6.13 -7.96
N PRO A 98 1.34 6.65 -9.18
CA PRO A 98 0.08 7.31 -9.53
C PRO A 98 -1.06 6.29 -9.77
N GLN A 99 -1.17 5.30 -8.88
CA GLN A 99 -2.14 4.21 -8.92
C GLN A 99 -2.51 3.84 -7.49
N LEU A 100 -3.80 3.61 -7.27
CA LEU A 100 -4.36 3.01 -6.06
C LEU A 100 -4.62 1.52 -6.32
N LEU A 101 -4.46 0.72 -5.27
CA LEU A 101 -4.66 -0.72 -5.34
C LEU A 101 -5.78 -1.13 -4.40
N LEU A 102 -6.89 -1.61 -4.95
CA LEU A 102 -7.97 -2.21 -4.18
C LEU A 102 -7.68 -3.71 -4.04
N VAL A 103 -7.60 -4.18 -2.80
CA VAL A 103 -7.34 -5.59 -2.47
C VAL A 103 -8.47 -6.16 -1.62
N ASP A 104 -8.75 -7.44 -1.80
CA ASP A 104 -9.57 -8.24 -0.88
C ASP A 104 -8.64 -9.09 -0.02
N THR A 105 -8.78 -8.96 1.30
CA THR A 105 -7.95 -9.68 2.28
C THR A 105 -8.55 -11.01 2.73
N ALA A 106 -9.87 -11.21 2.56
CA ALA A 106 -10.54 -12.47 2.87
C ALA A 106 -10.35 -13.50 1.75
N ILE A 107 -10.37 -13.04 0.50
CA ILE A 107 -9.97 -13.80 -0.68
C ILE A 107 -8.74 -13.11 -1.24
N PRO A 108 -7.50 -13.55 -0.90
CA PRO A 108 -6.28 -12.85 -1.27
C PRO A 108 -6.21 -12.61 -2.78
N ALA A 109 -6.58 -11.40 -3.18
CA ALA A 109 -6.70 -11.00 -4.58
C ALA A 109 -6.68 -9.48 -4.70
N ILE A 110 -6.07 -8.99 -5.78
CA ILE A 110 -6.25 -7.62 -6.25
C ILE A 110 -7.63 -7.56 -6.90
N VAL A 111 -8.49 -6.69 -6.41
CA VAL A 111 -9.82 -6.43 -6.98
C VAL A 111 -9.70 -5.46 -8.15
N ALA A 112 -8.94 -4.38 -7.94
CA ALA A 112 -8.74 -3.34 -8.95
C ALA A 112 -7.40 -2.62 -8.76
N ALA A 113 -6.89 -2.07 -9.84
CA ALA A 113 -5.77 -1.12 -9.81
C ALA A 113 -6.20 0.09 -10.64
N VAL A 114 -6.40 1.24 -10.00
CA VAL A 114 -7.02 2.43 -10.59
C VAL A 114 -6.07 3.62 -10.51
N PRO A 115 -6.08 4.57 -11.45
CA PRO A 115 -5.24 5.75 -11.34
C PRO A 115 -5.61 6.56 -10.09
N THR A 116 -4.65 7.33 -9.58
CA THR A 116 -4.95 8.37 -8.60
C THR A 116 -5.82 9.46 -9.26
N PRO A 117 -6.91 9.92 -8.63
CA PRO A 117 -7.74 10.99 -9.19
C PRO A 117 -6.94 12.29 -9.33
N ALA A 118 -7.14 12.98 -10.45
CA ALA A 118 -6.47 14.25 -10.73
C ALA A 118 -7.19 15.46 -10.11
N ASP A 119 -8.49 15.31 -9.84
CA ASP A 119 -9.41 16.34 -9.37
C ASP A 119 -9.62 16.31 -7.85
N ARG A 120 -9.16 15.25 -7.17
CA ARG A 120 -9.31 15.07 -5.73
C ARG A 120 -7.98 14.66 -5.10
N PRO A 121 -7.40 15.47 -4.20
CA PRO A 121 -6.18 15.07 -3.49
C PRO A 121 -6.46 13.86 -2.59
N LEU A 122 -5.48 12.95 -2.51
CA LEU A 122 -5.53 11.85 -1.56
C LEU A 122 -5.30 12.39 -0.13
N PRO A 123 -5.96 11.83 0.89
CA PRO A 123 -5.66 12.12 2.29
C PRO A 123 -4.20 11.76 2.59
N THR A 124 -3.56 12.52 3.47
CA THR A 124 -2.16 12.32 3.88
C THR A 124 -2.03 11.86 5.32
N GLU A 125 -3.13 11.96 6.07
CA GLU A 125 -3.27 11.50 7.45
C GLU A 125 -3.15 9.97 7.55
N SER A 126 -2.92 9.50 8.77
CA SER A 126 -2.98 8.07 9.08
C SER A 126 -4.40 7.56 8.86
N TRP A 127 -4.55 6.32 8.39
CA TRP A 127 -5.87 5.69 8.25
C TRP A 127 -6.67 5.69 9.56
N ARG A 128 -5.98 5.70 10.71
CA ARG A 128 -6.59 5.77 12.06
C ARG A 128 -7.34 7.08 12.31
N ASP A 129 -6.97 8.14 11.58
CA ASP A 129 -7.56 9.48 11.67
C ASP A 129 -8.50 9.77 10.49
N LEU A 130 -8.67 8.83 9.55
CA LEU A 130 -9.58 8.95 8.43
C LEU A 130 -10.97 8.38 8.78
N ASP A 131 -12.02 9.01 8.26
CA ASP A 131 -13.40 8.56 8.47
C ASP A 131 -13.65 7.13 7.92
N CYS A 132 -12.88 6.70 6.92
CA CYS A 132 -12.95 5.38 6.28
C CYS A 132 -14.39 4.90 6.00
N ASP A 133 -15.17 5.74 5.30
CA ASP A 133 -16.58 5.51 5.01
C ASP A 133 -16.83 4.67 3.74
N GLY A 134 -15.77 4.22 3.08
CA GLY A 134 -15.82 3.50 1.81
C GLY A 134 -15.95 4.40 0.57
N GLY A 135 -15.97 5.72 0.70
CA GLY A 135 -16.13 6.64 -0.43
C GLY A 135 -14.99 6.57 -1.44
N TRP A 136 -13.77 6.21 -1.03
CA TRP A 136 -12.66 5.99 -1.95
C TRP A 136 -12.73 4.63 -2.65
N ILE A 137 -13.31 3.63 -1.99
CA ILE A 137 -13.61 2.34 -2.63
C ILE A 137 -14.67 2.54 -3.73
N ASP A 138 -15.70 3.34 -3.49
CA ASP A 138 -16.72 3.66 -4.49
C ASP A 138 -16.12 4.36 -5.72
N TYR A 139 -15.15 5.27 -5.51
CA TYR A 139 -14.37 5.83 -6.60
C TYR A 139 -13.66 4.75 -7.43
N ALA A 140 -12.92 3.84 -6.78
CA ALA A 140 -12.18 2.79 -7.46
C ALA A 140 -13.10 1.85 -8.26
N ARG A 141 -14.27 1.50 -7.70
CA ARG A 141 -15.27 0.67 -8.38
C ARG A 141 -15.90 1.36 -9.57
N SER A 142 -16.29 2.63 -9.41
CA SER A 142 -16.88 3.43 -10.49
C SER A 142 -15.92 3.55 -11.68
N TYR A 143 -14.62 3.75 -11.43
CA TYR A 143 -13.61 3.78 -12.49
C TYR A 143 -13.53 2.46 -13.28
N VAL A 144 -13.57 1.32 -12.58
CA VAL A 144 -13.56 0.00 -13.21
C VAL A 144 -14.81 -0.25 -14.04
N GLU A 145 -15.98 0.22 -13.58
CA GLU A 145 -17.23 0.11 -14.34
C GLU A 145 -17.19 0.97 -15.62
N MET A 146 -16.71 2.21 -15.52
CA MET A 146 -16.59 3.12 -16.66
C MET A 146 -15.61 2.62 -17.74
N THR A 147 -14.55 1.91 -17.35
CA THR A 147 -13.51 1.43 -18.27
C THR A 147 -13.82 0.06 -18.90
N LYS A 148 -14.88 -0.61 -18.44
CA LYS A 148 -15.38 -1.87 -19.02
C LYS A 148 -16.40 -1.67 -20.15
N ALA A 149 -16.96 -0.46 -20.29
CA ALA A 149 -17.89 -0.07 -21.35
C ALA A 149 -17.14 0.38 -22.61
#